data_AF-A0A524ME09-F1
#
_entry.id   AF-A0A524ME09-F1
#
_cell.length_a   1.000
_cell.length_b   1.000
_cell.length_c   1.000
_cell.angle_alpha   90.00
_cell.angle_beta   90.00
_cell.angle_gamma   90.00
#
_symmetry.space_group_name_H-M   'P 1'
#
loop_
_entity.id
_entity.type
_entity.pdbx_description
1 polymer ?
#
loop_
_entity_poly.entity_id
_entity_poly.type
_entity_poly.pdbx_seq_one_letter_code
_entity_poly.pdbx_strand_id
1 'polypeptide(L)'
;TSGFEKKLSLVGVGYRAQATNQILNLSLGYSHPIAYKMPEGVKVETPSQTEIHIKGIDKQQVGQVAADVRAYRKPEPYKGKGVRYIDEVIVMKEAKKK
;
A
#
# COMPACT_ATOMS: atom_id res chain seq x y z
N THR A 1 15.37 20.41 2.79
CA THR A 1 14.86 19.41 3.72
C THR A 1 14.31 18.25 2.92
N SER A 2 14.97 17.10 2.93
CA SER A 2 14.54 15.93 2.14
C SER A 2 13.24 15.39 2.77
N GLY A 3 12.14 15.45 2.03
CA GLY A 3 10.84 14.94 2.51
C GLY A 3 10.90 13.45 2.84
N PHE A 4 9.95 12.98 3.65
CA PHE A 4 9.86 11.57 4.01
C PHE A 4 9.09 10.81 2.93
N GLU A 5 9.61 9.66 2.53
CA GLU A 5 8.97 8.77 1.56
C GLU A 5 8.82 7.36 2.15
N LYS A 6 7.65 6.76 1.96
CA LYS A 6 7.38 5.35 2.20
C LYS A 6 6.85 4.72 0.94
N LYS A 7 7.49 3.61 0.55
CA LYS A 7 7.11 2.85 -0.64
C LYS A 7 6.40 1.57 -0.25
N LEU A 8 5.25 1.35 -0.86
CA LEU A 8 4.41 0.18 -0.70
C LEU A 8 4.25 -0.51 -2.04
N SER A 9 4.15 -1.83 -2.01
CA SER A 9 3.92 -2.67 -3.18
C SER A 9 2.66 -3.49 -2.96
N LEU A 10 1.82 -3.55 -3.99
CA LEU A 10 0.65 -4.42 -4.05
C LEU A 10 1.04 -5.72 -4.74
N VAL A 11 0.78 -6.83 -4.06
CA VAL A 11 1.01 -8.18 -4.58
C VAL A 11 -0.33 -8.89 -4.66
N GLY A 12 -0.78 -9.19 -5.88
CA GLY A 12 -2.05 -9.90 -6.09
C GLY A 12 -2.54 -9.78 -7.53
N VAL A 13 -3.36 -10.73 -7.96
CA VAL A 13 -4.02 -10.68 -9.27
C VAL A 13 -5.23 -9.76 -9.15
N GLY A 14 -5.31 -8.74 -10.01
CA GLY A 14 -6.38 -7.74 -10.00
C GLY A 14 -6.19 -6.64 -8.93
N TYR A 15 -5.03 -6.59 -8.27
CA TYR A 15 -4.74 -5.55 -7.29
C TYR A 15 -4.22 -4.30 -7.99
N ARG A 16 -4.84 -3.16 -7.73
CA ARG A 16 -4.48 -1.88 -8.34
C ARG A 16 -4.68 -0.73 -7.36
N ALA A 17 -3.77 0.21 -7.40
CA ALA A 17 -3.85 1.48 -6.70
C ALA A 17 -3.91 2.63 -7.72
N GLN A 18 -4.78 3.60 -7.46
CA GLN A 18 -4.93 4.80 -8.26
C GLN A 18 -4.98 6.00 -7.33
N ALA A 19 -4.03 6.92 -7.48
CA ALA A 19 -4.06 8.21 -6.81
C ALA A 19 -4.85 9.23 -7.64
N THR A 20 -5.85 9.88 -7.05
CA THR A 20 -6.64 10.94 -7.71
C THR A 20 -6.95 12.03 -6.70
N ASN A 21 -6.50 13.27 -6.95
CA ASN A 21 -6.84 14.45 -6.13
C ASN A 21 -6.71 14.23 -4.61
N GLN A 22 -5.60 13.65 -4.15
CA GLN A 22 -5.35 13.31 -2.73
C GLN A 22 -6.23 12.18 -2.16
N ILE A 23 -6.98 11.49 -3.01
CA ILE A 23 -7.69 10.26 -2.67
C ILE A 23 -6.95 9.09 -3.29
N LEU A 24 -6.64 8.08 -2.48
CA LEU A 24 -6.08 6.82 -2.93
C LEU A 24 -7.20 5.80 -3.09
N ASN A 25 -7.50 5.45 -4.33
CA ASN A 25 -8.44 4.39 -4.68
C ASN A 25 -7.68 3.06 -4.76
N LEU A 26 -8.10 2.10 -3.93
CA LEU A 26 -7.51 0.77 -3.83
C LEU A 26 -8.53 -0.27 -4.27
N SER A 27 -8.16 -1.07 -5.26
CA SER A 27 -8.88 -2.28 -5.64
C SER A 27 -8.05 -3.47 -5.17
N LEU A 28 -8.43 -4.05 -4.04
CA LEU A 28 -7.70 -5.14 -3.36
C LEU A 28 -8.48 -6.48 -3.40
N GLY A 29 -9.35 -6.64 -4.39
CA GLY A 29 -10.25 -7.80 -4.50
C GLY A 29 -11.49 -7.75 -3.60
N TYR A 30 -11.81 -6.56 -3.05
CA TYR A 30 -13.12 -6.30 -2.45
C TYR A 30 -14.16 -6.00 -3.55
N SER A 31 -15.44 -6.19 -3.25
CA SER A 31 -16.54 -5.94 -4.19
C SER A 31 -16.67 -4.47 -4.60
N HIS A 32 -16.21 -3.55 -3.77
CA HIS A 32 -16.18 -2.10 -4.05
C HIS A 32 -14.76 -1.55 -3.85
N PRO A 33 -14.37 -0.50 -4.60
CA PRO A 33 -13.09 0.17 -4.38
C PRO A 33 -13.05 0.83 -3.00
N ILE A 34 -11.88 0.83 -2.37
CA ILE A 34 -11.64 1.53 -1.11
C ILE A 34 -11.05 2.89 -1.47
N ALA A 35 -11.76 3.96 -1.15
CA ALA A 35 -11.28 5.33 -1.30
C ALA A 35 -10.72 5.83 0.04
N TYR A 36 -9.40 5.96 0.14
CA TYR A 36 -8.74 6.53 1.31
C TYR A 36 -8.42 8.00 1.06
N LYS A 37 -8.93 8.90 1.90
CA LYS A 37 -8.63 10.34 1.83
C LYS A 37 -7.30 10.59 2.55
N MET A 38 -6.33 11.18 1.86
CA MET A 38 -5.05 11.53 2.46
C MET A 38 -5.20 12.75 3.39
N PRO A 39 -4.52 12.76 4.54
CA PRO A 39 -4.43 13.93 5.41
C PRO A 39 -3.59 15.04 4.76
N GLU A 40 -3.80 16.28 5.19
CA GLU A 40 -3.10 17.45 4.64
C GLU A 40 -1.57 17.33 4.81
N GLY A 41 -0.82 17.64 3.76
CA GLY A 41 0.64 17.54 3.77
C GLY A 41 1.21 16.16 3.42
N VAL A 42 0.36 15.16 3.15
CA VAL A 42 0.73 13.87 2.58
C VAL A 42 0.31 13.79 1.12
N LYS A 43 1.26 13.56 0.23
CA LYS A 43 1.06 13.29 -1.19
C LYS A 43 1.22 11.80 -1.47
N VAL A 44 0.40 11.31 -2.39
CA VAL A 44 0.50 9.94 -2.88
C VAL A 44 0.77 9.96 -4.37
N GLU A 45 1.78 9.21 -4.79
CA GLU A 45 2.16 9.00 -6.17
C GLU A 45 2.07 7.51 -6.46
N THR A 46 1.44 7.15 -7.58
CA THR A 46 1.34 5.75 -8.04
C THR A 46 2.09 5.64 -9.35
N PRO A 47 3.43 5.43 -9.34
CA PRO A 47 4.22 5.31 -10.57
C PRO A 47 3.84 4.07 -11.38
N SER A 48 3.41 3.01 -10.69
CA SER A 48 2.81 1.81 -11.27
C SER A 48 1.46 1.56 -10.60
N GLN A 49 0.57 0.82 -11.27
CA GLN A 49 -0.68 0.36 -10.66
C GLN A 49 -0.44 -0.55 -9.44
N THR A 50 0.74 -1.15 -9.33
CA THR A 50 1.14 -2.06 -8.23
C THR A 50 2.09 -1.41 -7.22
N GLU A 51 2.44 -0.12 -7.37
CA GLU A 51 3.36 0.58 -6.48
C GLU A 51 2.75 1.89 -6.00
N ILE A 52 2.90 2.16 -4.69
CA ILE A 52 2.40 3.38 -4.06
C ILE A 52 3.56 4.04 -3.33
N HIS A 53 3.81 5.30 -3.66
CA HIS A 53 4.79 6.15 -3.01
C HIS A 53 4.03 7.19 -2.19
N ILE A 54 4.17 7.11 -0.87
CA ILE A 54 3.59 8.08 0.06
C ILE A 54 4.72 9.04 0.45
N LYS A 55 4.57 10.31 0.11
CA LYS A 55 5.53 11.38 0.36
C LYS A 55 4.92 12.44 1.26
N GLY A 56 5.69 13.01 2.18
CA GLY A 56 5.19 14.06 3.06
C GLY A 56 6.28 14.79 3.83
N ILE A 57 5.85 15.83 4.54
CA ILE A 57 6.72 16.66 5.39
C ILE A 57 6.91 16.01 6.77
N ASP A 58 5.89 15.30 7.26
CA ASP A 58 5.86 14.67 8.57
C ASP A 58 6.03 13.14 8.49
N LYS A 59 7.07 12.62 9.13
CA LYS A 59 7.36 11.17 9.22
C LYS A 59 6.25 10.39 9.92
N GLN A 60 5.61 10.97 10.94
CA GLN A 60 4.55 10.31 11.69
C GLN A 60 3.32 10.11 10.81
N GLN A 61 2.88 11.16 10.11
CA GLN A 61 1.73 11.10 9.22
C GLN A 61 1.96 10.16 8.05
N VAL A 62 3.14 10.25 7.39
CA VAL A 62 3.51 9.33 6.31
C VAL A 62 3.53 7.88 6.80
N GLY A 63 4.04 7.64 8.02
CA GLY A 63 4.03 6.32 8.64
C GLY A 63 2.62 5.80 8.94
N GLN A 64 1.75 6.65 9.51
CA GLN A 64 0.39 6.31 9.85
C GLN A 64 -0.44 5.96 8.61
N VAL A 65 -0.40 6.82 7.59
CA VAL A 65 -1.07 6.58 6.31
C VAL A 65 -0.61 5.26 5.70
N ALA A 66 0.71 5.02 5.69
CA ALA A 66 1.24 3.78 5.13
C ALA A 66 0.80 2.53 5.93
N ALA A 67 0.69 2.65 7.26
CA ALA A 67 0.21 1.58 8.13
C ALA A 67 -1.30 1.32 7.92
N ASP A 68 -2.11 2.35 7.77
CA ASP A 68 -3.54 2.25 7.47
C ASP A 68 -3.76 1.53 6.13
N VAL A 69 -3.01 1.93 5.10
CA VAL A 69 -3.09 1.31 3.77
C VAL A 69 -2.68 -0.17 3.82
N ARG A 70 -1.65 -0.53 4.59
CA ARG A 70 -1.25 -1.93 4.83
C ARG A 70 -2.31 -2.71 5.62
N ALA A 71 -3.03 -2.06 6.54
CA ALA A 71 -4.04 -2.70 7.37
C ALA A 71 -5.24 -3.20 6.55
N TYR A 72 -5.59 -2.56 5.43
CA TYR A 72 -6.70 -3.00 4.57
C TYR A 72 -6.53 -4.42 4.01
N ARG A 73 -5.31 -4.80 3.65
CA ARG A 73 -5.00 -6.15 3.18
C ARG A 73 -3.59 -6.51 3.56
N LYS A 74 -3.43 -7.01 4.78
CA LYS A 74 -2.14 -7.51 5.27
C LYS A 74 -1.62 -8.63 4.37
N PRO A 75 -0.29 -8.74 4.17
CA PRO A 75 0.29 -9.77 3.34
C PRO A 75 -0.01 -11.16 3.92
N GLU A 76 -0.59 -12.03 3.10
CA GLU A 76 -0.93 -13.39 3.52
C GLU A 76 0.32 -14.28 3.66
N PRO A 77 0.39 -15.13 4.72
CA PRO A 77 1.59 -15.92 5.02
C PRO A 77 1.89 -17.04 4.01
N TYR A 78 0.99 -17.36 3.08
CA TYR A 78 1.22 -18.44 2.12
C TYR A 78 1.66 -17.93 0.74
N LYS A 79 0.88 -17.02 0.15
CA LYS A 79 1.13 -16.50 -1.21
C LYS A 79 1.64 -15.05 -1.22
N GLY A 80 1.86 -14.45 -0.05
CA GLY A 80 2.32 -13.05 0.07
C GLY A 80 1.36 -12.03 -0.53
N LYS A 81 0.09 -12.41 -0.79
CA LYS A 81 -0.89 -11.52 -1.41
C LYS A 81 -1.30 -10.45 -0.41
N GLY A 82 -1.30 -9.19 -0.84
CA GLY A 82 -1.64 -8.06 0.01
C GLY A 82 -0.81 -6.82 -0.30
N VAL A 83 -0.90 -5.85 0.58
CA VAL A 83 -0.09 -4.64 0.57
C VAL A 83 1.09 -4.85 1.52
N ARG A 84 2.30 -4.67 1.02
CA ARG A 84 3.54 -4.78 1.81
C ARG A 84 4.42 -3.55 1.62
N TYR A 85 5.33 -3.30 2.56
CA TYR A 85 6.43 -2.38 2.25
C TYR A 85 7.41 -3.05 1.27
N ILE A 86 8.12 -2.25 0.48
CA ILE A 86 9.11 -2.78 -0.48
C ILE A 86 10.19 -3.61 0.24
N ASP A 87 10.65 -3.14 1.39
CA ASP A 87 11.69 -3.78 2.19
C ASP A 87 11.14 -4.75 3.26
N GLU A 88 9.85 -5.09 3.24
CA GLU A 88 9.24 -5.97 4.26
C GLU A 88 9.48 -7.45 3.95
N VAL A 89 10.17 -8.14 4.87
CA VAL A 89 10.33 -9.59 4.84
C VAL A 89 9.07 -10.25 5.39
N ILE A 90 8.29 -10.89 4.50
CA ILE A 90 7.12 -11.68 4.87
C ILE A 90 7.57 -13.10 5.21
N VAL A 91 7.26 -13.57 6.41
CA VAL A 91 7.49 -14.96 6.80
C VAL A 91 6.50 -15.85 6.05
N MET A 92 6.98 -16.48 4.97
CA MET A 92 6.15 -17.38 4.16
C MET A 92 6.13 -18.78 4.79
N LYS A 93 4.94 -19.32 5.01
CA LYS A 93 4.74 -20.73 5.34
C LYS A 93 4.59 -21.52 4.04
N GLU A 94 5.26 -22.67 3.94
CA GLU A 94 5.11 -23.56 2.79
C GLU A 94 3.65 -24.00 2.66
N ALA A 95 2.97 -23.53 1.61
CA ALA A 95 1.80 -24.22 1.11
C ALA A 95 2.28 -25.54 0.49
N LYS A 96 1.67 -26.67 0.88
CA LYS A 96 1.87 -27.96 0.20
C LYS A 96 1.73 -27.73 -1.31
N LYS A 97 2.86 -27.84 -2.05
CA LYS A 97 2.84 -28.01 -3.49
C LYS A 97 1.99 -29.24 -3.76
N LYS A 98 0.89 -29.05 -4.49
CA LYS A 98 0.12 -30.13 -5.10
C LYS A 98 0.50 -30.16 -6.58
#